data_AF-W4P6U2-F1
#
_entry.id   AF-W4P6U2-F1
#
_cell.length_a   1.000
_cell.length_b   1.000
_cell.length_c   1.000
_cell.angle_alpha   90.00
_cell.angle_beta   90.00
_cell.angle_gamma   90.00
#
_symmetry.space_group_name_H-M   'P 1'
#
loop_
_entity.id
_entity.type
_entity.pdbx_description
1 polymer ?
#
loop_
_entity_poly.entity_id
_entity_poly.type
_entity_poly.pdbx_seq_one_letter_code
_entity_poly.pdbx_strand_id
1 'polypeptide(L)'
;MFNLAVLRDEIKESQKELYGLSDVNTLPDLLSESALIEWGAKIIEGEQRRISQGGIPIYNPTIARVKVYYDIFVDSYERQKNYQAATARSLEDLASMRSRADELILDIWNQVEAEFEGVQPNENRLEKCRDYGLVYYYRSNEK
;
A
#
# COMPACT_ATOMS: atom_id res chain seq x y z
N MET A 1 -3.96 15.27 -24.55
CA MET A 1 -3.23 14.45 -25.55
C MET A 1 -4.18 13.84 -26.56
N PHE A 2 -5.18 13.04 -26.16
CA PHE A 2 -6.18 12.46 -27.07
C PHE A 2 -7.03 13.52 -27.83
N ASN A 3 -7.61 14.50 -27.12
CA ASN A 3 -8.33 15.61 -27.77
C ASN A 3 -7.41 16.44 -28.70
N LEU A 4 -6.10 16.44 -28.46
CA LEU A 4 -5.14 17.10 -29.35
C LEU A 4 -4.89 16.28 -30.62
N ALA A 5 -4.97 14.95 -30.57
CA ALA A 5 -4.91 14.09 -31.74
C ALA A 5 -6.18 14.25 -32.61
N VAL A 6 -7.34 14.46 -31.99
CA VAL A 6 -8.58 14.84 -32.70
C VAL A 6 -8.43 16.22 -33.37
N LEU A 7 -7.91 17.21 -32.65
CA LEU A 7 -7.65 18.55 -33.20
C LEU A 7 -6.59 18.58 -34.32
N ARG A 8 -5.72 17.56 -34.38
CA ARG A 8 -4.71 17.38 -35.43
C ARG A 8 -5.20 16.54 -36.61
N ASP A 9 -6.48 16.14 -36.60
CA ASP A 9 -7.09 15.26 -37.59
C ASP A 9 -6.42 13.87 -37.69
N GLU A 10 -5.70 13.47 -36.65
CA GLU A 10 -5.13 12.12 -36.51
C GLU A 10 -6.25 11.12 -36.15
N ILE A 11 -7.29 11.56 -35.44
CA ILE A 11 -8.43 10.74 -35.00
C ILE A 11 -9.74 11.46 -35.35
N LYS A 12 -10.64 10.77 -36.06
CA LYS A 12 -11.99 11.32 -36.34
C LYS A 12 -12.86 11.27 -35.09
N GLU A 13 -13.80 12.19 -34.95
CA GLU A 13 -14.73 12.19 -33.80
C GLU A 13 -15.54 10.88 -33.70
N SER A 14 -15.94 10.30 -34.83
CA SER A 14 -16.61 9.00 -34.87
C SER A 14 -15.77 7.83 -34.36
N GLN A 15 -14.45 8.00 -34.25
CA GLN A 15 -13.53 6.99 -33.75
C GLN A 15 -13.31 7.08 -32.24
N LYS A 16 -13.87 8.11 -31.55
CA LYS A 16 -13.79 8.25 -30.08
C LYS A 16 -14.36 7.03 -29.35
N GLU A 17 -15.42 6.43 -29.90
CA GLU A 17 -16.06 5.22 -29.35
C GLU A 17 -15.12 4.03 -29.26
N LEU A 18 -14.12 3.92 -30.16
CA LEU A 18 -13.14 2.84 -30.14
C LEU A 18 -12.31 2.82 -28.84
N TYR A 19 -12.18 3.98 -28.19
CA TYR A 19 -11.42 4.18 -26.96
C TYR A 19 -12.32 4.21 -25.71
N GLY A 20 -13.61 3.90 -25.86
CA GLY A 20 -14.58 3.92 -24.76
C GLY A 20 -14.89 5.32 -24.23
N LEU A 21 -14.63 6.36 -25.04
CA LEU A 21 -14.98 7.75 -24.72
C LEU A 21 -16.38 8.05 -25.26
N SER A 22 -17.20 8.73 -24.47
CA SER A 22 -18.48 9.26 -24.93
C SER A 22 -18.30 10.50 -25.80
N ASP A 23 -19.37 10.94 -26.46
CA ASP A 23 -19.37 12.08 -27.39
C ASP A 23 -19.08 13.43 -26.71
N VAL A 24 -19.12 13.46 -25.37
CA VAL A 24 -18.79 14.64 -24.58
C VAL A 24 -17.27 14.73 -24.45
N ASN A 25 -16.68 15.91 -24.69
CA ASN A 25 -15.24 16.20 -24.55
C ASN A 25 -14.72 16.10 -23.10
N THR A 26 -15.40 15.36 -22.22
CA THR A 26 -15.02 15.14 -20.84
C THR A 26 -13.87 14.15 -20.81
N LEU A 27 -12.74 14.61 -20.27
CA LEU A 27 -11.60 13.75 -20.04
C LEU A 27 -11.95 12.77 -18.91
N PRO A 28 -11.55 11.50 -19.04
CA PRO A 28 -11.71 10.56 -17.94
C PRO A 28 -10.91 11.00 -16.72
N ASP A 29 -11.43 10.68 -15.53
CA ASP A 29 -10.68 10.85 -14.30
C ASP A 29 -9.49 9.87 -14.30
N LEU A 30 -8.28 10.39 -14.13
CA LEU A 30 -7.01 9.64 -14.11
C LEU A 30 -6.31 9.76 -12.76
N LEU A 31 -7.02 10.17 -11.72
CA LEU A 31 -6.44 10.42 -10.40
C LEU A 31 -6.19 9.14 -9.60
N SER A 32 -6.93 8.06 -9.87
CA SER A 32 -6.75 6.77 -9.18
C SER A 32 -5.95 5.77 -10.00
N GLU A 33 -5.21 4.90 -9.31
CA GLU A 33 -4.45 3.81 -9.91
C GLU A 33 -5.36 2.89 -10.73
N SER A 34 -6.56 2.58 -10.22
CA SER A 34 -7.55 1.76 -10.94
C SER A 34 -8.04 2.44 -12.21
N ALA A 35 -8.25 3.77 -12.19
CA ALA A 35 -8.65 4.49 -13.38
C ALA A 35 -7.51 4.55 -14.41
N LEU A 36 -6.25 4.69 -13.97
CA LEU A 36 -5.09 4.61 -14.86
C LEU A 36 -4.96 3.24 -15.53
N ILE A 37 -5.22 2.16 -14.80
CA ILE A 37 -5.22 0.78 -15.35
C ILE A 37 -6.33 0.62 -16.38
N GLU A 38 -7.54 1.05 -16.05
CA GLU A 38 -8.72 0.92 -16.91
C GLU A 38 -8.55 1.74 -18.21
N TRP A 39 -8.23 3.03 -18.08
CA TRP A 39 -8.11 3.92 -19.22
C TRP A 39 -6.85 3.65 -20.04
N GLY A 40 -5.76 3.22 -19.42
CA GLY A 40 -4.57 2.76 -20.13
C GLY A 40 -4.88 1.58 -21.06
N ALA A 41 -5.64 0.58 -20.58
CA ALA A 41 -6.08 -0.55 -21.40
C ALA A 41 -6.97 -0.10 -22.56
N LYS A 42 -8.01 0.71 -22.27
CA LYS A 42 -8.93 1.24 -23.28
C LYS A 42 -8.20 2.02 -24.38
N ILE A 43 -7.20 2.81 -24.01
CA ILE A 43 -6.41 3.58 -24.98
C ILE A 43 -5.60 2.67 -25.91
N ILE A 44 -4.94 1.65 -25.35
CA ILE A 44 -4.12 0.69 -26.11
C ILE A 44 -5.00 -0.14 -27.05
N GLU A 45 -6.11 -0.69 -26.55
CA GLU A 45 -7.04 -1.49 -27.34
C GLU A 45 -7.73 -0.66 -28.42
N GLY A 46 -8.19 0.54 -28.09
CA GLY A 46 -8.84 1.44 -29.03
C GLY A 46 -7.93 1.81 -30.20
N GLU A 47 -6.66 2.08 -29.92
CA GLU A 47 -5.67 2.38 -30.97
C GLU A 47 -5.36 1.15 -31.83
N GLN A 48 -5.23 -0.03 -31.23
CA GLN A 48 -5.06 -1.27 -32.00
C GLN A 48 -6.23 -1.52 -32.94
N ARG A 49 -7.47 -1.32 -32.46
CA ARG A 49 -8.68 -1.43 -33.29
C ARG A 49 -8.69 -0.40 -34.42
N ARG A 50 -8.34 0.86 -34.13
CA ARG A 50 -8.28 1.92 -35.15
C ARG A 50 -7.27 1.60 -36.24
N ILE A 51 -6.07 1.14 -35.88
CA ILE A 51 -5.04 0.72 -36.84
C ILE A 51 -5.52 -0.46 -37.68
N SER A 52 -6.18 -1.45 -37.06
CA SER A 52 -6.74 -2.61 -37.78
C SER A 52 -7.82 -2.23 -38.81
N GLN A 53 -8.50 -1.10 -38.60
CA GLN A 53 -9.50 -0.53 -39.52
C GLN A 53 -8.88 0.40 -40.58
N GLY A 54 -7.56 0.43 -40.72
CA GLY A 54 -6.84 1.27 -41.69
C GLY A 54 -6.54 2.69 -41.19
N GLY A 55 -6.69 2.96 -39.90
CA GLY A 55 -6.29 4.22 -39.29
C GLY A 55 -4.76 4.40 -39.22
N ILE A 56 -4.30 5.63 -39.35
CA ILE A 56 -2.87 5.96 -39.30
C ILE A 56 -2.43 6.09 -37.84
N PRO A 57 -1.40 5.37 -37.37
CA PRO A 57 -0.96 5.40 -35.96
C PRO A 57 -0.76 6.80 -35.39
N ILE A 58 -1.09 7.00 -34.10
CA ILE A 58 -0.75 8.23 -33.37
C ILE A 58 0.77 8.25 -33.15
N TYR A 59 1.44 9.34 -33.51
CA TYR A 59 2.91 9.44 -33.40
C TYR A 59 3.39 10.20 -32.16
N ASN A 60 2.54 11.02 -31.53
CA ASN A 60 2.97 11.88 -30.43
C ASN A 60 2.03 11.84 -29.21
N PRO A 61 2.32 10.97 -28.24
CA PRO A 61 3.31 9.90 -28.23
C PRO A 61 2.82 8.68 -29.02
N THR A 62 3.76 7.82 -29.42
CA THR A 62 3.40 6.55 -30.04
C THR A 62 2.68 5.63 -29.07
N ILE A 63 1.75 4.83 -29.58
CA ILE A 63 1.05 3.84 -28.76
C ILE A 63 1.98 2.79 -28.16
N ALA A 64 3.07 2.45 -28.88
CA ALA A 64 4.10 1.57 -28.35
C ALA A 64 4.74 2.14 -27.07
N ARG A 65 4.99 3.45 -27.04
CA ARG A 65 5.52 4.11 -25.84
C ARG A 65 4.51 4.08 -24.70
N VAL A 66 3.23 4.37 -24.99
CA VAL A 66 2.14 4.30 -23.99
C VAL A 66 2.05 2.88 -23.41
N LYS A 67 2.09 1.85 -24.26
CA LYS A 67 2.07 0.45 -23.84
C LYS A 67 3.23 0.09 -22.92
N VAL A 68 4.46 0.51 -23.24
CA VAL A 68 5.63 0.25 -22.38
C VAL A 68 5.43 0.84 -20.97
N TYR A 69 5.01 2.09 -20.86
CA TYR A 69 4.77 2.70 -19.54
C TYR A 69 3.57 2.09 -18.81
N TYR A 70 2.53 1.71 -19.55
CA TYR A 70 1.38 0.99 -19.00
C TYR A 70 1.78 -0.35 -18.39
N ASP A 71 2.54 -1.16 -19.13
CA ASP A 71 3.01 -2.47 -18.68
C ASP A 71 3.88 -2.34 -17.42
N ILE A 72 4.78 -1.33 -17.38
CA ILE A 72 5.60 -1.02 -16.18
C ILE A 72 4.73 -0.61 -14.99
N PHE A 73 3.70 0.21 -15.24
CA PHE A 73 2.81 0.67 -14.19
C PHE A 73 2.00 -0.49 -13.59
N VAL A 74 1.40 -1.34 -14.41
CA VAL A 74 0.61 -2.50 -13.96
C VAL A 74 1.47 -3.46 -13.15
N ASP A 75 2.66 -3.82 -13.65
CA ASP A 75 3.61 -4.68 -12.94
C ASP A 75 4.03 -4.07 -11.58
N SER A 76 4.28 -2.76 -11.53
CA SER A 76 4.62 -2.06 -10.28
C SER A 76 3.44 -2.03 -9.30
N TYR A 77 2.23 -1.79 -9.80
CA TYR A 77 1.00 -1.78 -9.02
C TYR A 77 0.72 -3.14 -8.38
N GLU A 78 0.83 -4.23 -9.15
CA GLU A 78 0.64 -5.59 -8.65
C GLU A 78 1.67 -5.95 -7.57
N ARG A 79 2.94 -5.61 -7.80
CA ARG A 79 4.00 -5.79 -6.78
C ARG A 79 3.70 -5.02 -5.51
N GLN A 80 3.26 -3.76 -5.61
CA GLN A 80 2.91 -2.95 -4.46
C GLN A 80 1.74 -3.56 -3.66
N LYS A 81 0.70 -4.06 -4.35
CA LYS A 81 -0.41 -4.78 -3.70
C LYS A 81 0.07 -6.03 -2.97
N ASN A 82 0.98 -6.80 -3.58
CA ASN A 82 1.56 -7.98 -2.95
C ASN A 82 2.38 -7.62 -1.70
N TYR A 83 3.17 -6.54 -1.75
CA TYR A 83 3.91 -6.06 -0.57
C TYR A 83 2.99 -5.57 0.55
N GLN A 84 1.90 -4.88 0.22
CA GLN A 84 0.89 -4.46 1.20
C GLN A 84 0.26 -5.68 1.88
N ALA A 85 -0.14 -6.70 1.13
CA ALA A 85 -0.71 -7.92 1.67
C ALA A 85 0.28 -8.69 2.54
N ALA A 86 1.53 -8.82 2.12
CA ALA A 86 2.58 -9.47 2.90
C ALA A 86 2.85 -8.73 4.23
N THR A 87 2.95 -7.40 4.17
CA THR A 87 3.16 -6.56 5.36
C THR A 87 1.99 -6.67 6.33
N ALA A 88 0.75 -6.65 5.83
CA ALA A 88 -0.44 -6.80 6.66
C ALA A 88 -0.44 -8.15 7.40
N ARG A 89 -0.11 -9.24 6.70
CA ARG A 89 0.00 -10.57 7.31
C ARG A 89 1.07 -10.62 8.39
N SER A 90 2.28 -10.11 8.11
CA SER A 90 3.36 -10.09 9.10
C SER A 90 3.02 -9.21 10.31
N LEU A 91 2.25 -8.14 10.12
CA LEU A 91 1.78 -7.30 11.23
C LEU A 91 0.77 -8.03 12.10
N GLU A 92 -0.15 -8.79 11.49
CA GLU A 92 -1.12 -9.63 12.20
C GLU A 92 -0.42 -10.72 13.03
N ASP A 93 0.53 -11.43 12.42
CA ASP A 93 1.35 -12.44 13.11
C ASP A 93 2.09 -11.81 14.31
N LEU A 94 2.75 -10.66 14.10
CA LEU A 94 3.45 -9.95 15.17
C LEU A 94 2.50 -9.49 16.28
N ALA A 95 1.30 -8.99 15.93
CA ALA A 95 0.30 -8.57 16.90
C ALA A 95 -0.20 -9.76 17.73
N SER A 96 -0.37 -10.93 17.12
CA SER A 96 -0.78 -12.15 17.83
C SER A 96 0.25 -12.61 18.88
N MET A 97 1.53 -12.33 18.65
CA MET A 97 2.60 -12.66 19.61
C MET A 97 2.66 -11.71 20.81
N ARG A 98 2.05 -10.51 20.72
CA ARG A 98 2.12 -9.50 21.80
C ARG A 98 1.44 -9.99 23.07
N SER A 99 0.25 -10.59 22.99
CA SER A 99 -0.44 -11.11 24.16
C SER A 99 0.41 -12.15 24.89
N ARG A 100 1.03 -13.05 24.13
CA ARG A 100 1.92 -14.07 24.70
C ARG A 100 3.17 -13.46 25.34
N ALA A 101 3.75 -12.43 24.73
CA ALA A 101 4.88 -11.72 25.31
C ALA A 101 4.49 -11.03 26.62
N ASP A 102 3.33 -10.35 26.66
CA ASP A 102 2.81 -9.69 27.86
C ASP A 102 2.54 -10.70 28.99
N GLU A 103 1.96 -11.85 28.68
CA GLU A 103 1.77 -12.96 29.62
C GLU A 103 3.10 -13.44 30.22
N LEU A 104 4.13 -13.64 29.37
CA LEU A 104 5.44 -14.10 29.82
C LEU A 104 6.14 -13.03 30.68
N ILE A 105 6.04 -11.75 30.30
CA ILE A 105 6.60 -10.65 31.10
C ILE A 105 5.94 -10.60 32.47
N LEU A 106 4.61 -10.73 32.54
CA LEU A 106 3.87 -10.74 33.80
C LEU A 106 4.23 -11.96 34.65
N ASP A 107 4.36 -13.14 34.05
CA ASP A 107 4.77 -14.35 34.73
C ASP A 107 6.17 -14.21 35.36
N ILE A 108 7.14 -13.72 34.60
CA ILE A 108 8.50 -13.44 35.09
C ILE A 108 8.46 -12.43 36.23
N TRP A 109 7.70 -11.33 36.09
CA TRP A 109 7.53 -10.33 37.15
C TRP A 109 7.03 -10.98 38.44
N ASN A 110 5.97 -11.79 38.37
CA ASN A 110 5.37 -12.44 39.52
C ASN A 110 6.33 -13.43 40.20
N GLN A 111 7.10 -14.20 39.42
CA GLN A 111 8.08 -15.14 39.95
C GLN A 111 9.20 -14.41 40.71
N VAL A 112 9.73 -13.32 40.16
CA VAL A 112 10.78 -12.53 40.81
C VAL A 112 10.26 -11.86 42.10
N GLU A 113 9.06 -11.28 42.08
CA GLU A 113 8.45 -10.69 43.27
C GLU A 113 8.23 -11.73 44.39
N ALA A 114 7.76 -12.93 44.03
CA ALA A 114 7.51 -14.01 44.97
C ALA A 114 8.81 -14.55 45.60
N GLU A 115 9.87 -14.72 44.80
CA GLU A 115 11.17 -15.23 45.28
C GLU A 115 11.76 -14.34 46.38
N PHE A 116 11.60 -13.02 46.26
CA PHE A 116 12.19 -12.07 47.21
C PHE A 116 11.19 -11.48 48.23
N GLU A 117 9.93 -11.94 48.25
CA GLU A 117 8.87 -11.41 49.14
C GLU A 117 9.29 -11.40 50.62
N GLY A 118 10.01 -12.43 51.07
CA GLY A 118 10.47 -12.56 52.45
C GLY A 118 11.72 -11.73 52.81
N VAL A 119 12.34 -11.03 51.85
CA VAL A 119 13.59 -10.29 52.08
C VAL A 119 13.32 -9.01 52.84
N GLN A 120 14.00 -8.86 53.98
CA GLN A 120 13.98 -7.64 54.80
C GLN A 120 15.41 -7.10 55.00
N PRO A 121 15.60 -5.78 55.08
CA PRO A 121 14.62 -4.72 54.81
C PRO A 121 14.18 -4.65 53.33
N ASN A 122 13.04 -4.02 53.06
CA ASN A 122 12.44 -3.93 51.72
C ASN A 122 13.38 -3.30 50.65
N GLU A 123 14.32 -2.44 51.03
CA GLU A 123 15.33 -1.91 50.10
C GLU A 123 16.17 -3.02 49.47
N ASN A 124 16.58 -4.02 50.25
CA ASN A 124 17.32 -5.18 49.75
C ASN A 124 16.46 -6.06 48.83
N ARG A 125 15.15 -6.12 49.08
CA ARG A 125 14.19 -6.80 48.18
C ARG A 125 14.16 -6.11 46.82
N LEU A 126 13.98 -4.79 46.82
CA LEU A 126 13.91 -3.99 45.59
C LEU A 126 15.23 -4.04 44.81
N GLU A 127 16.38 -4.04 45.49
CA GLU A 127 17.69 -4.18 44.85
C GLU A 127 17.83 -5.55 44.15
N LYS A 128 17.48 -6.64 44.84
CA LYS A 128 17.50 -7.98 44.24
C LYS A 128 16.55 -8.12 43.05
N CYS A 129 15.34 -7.56 43.11
CA CYS A 129 14.43 -7.57 41.96
C CYS A 129 14.96 -6.74 40.77
N ARG A 130 15.68 -5.64 41.03
CA ARG A 130 16.31 -4.81 39.98
C ARG A 130 17.40 -5.56 39.22
N ASP A 131 18.11 -6.49 39.86
CA ASP A 131 19.09 -7.34 39.18
C ASP A 131 18.46 -8.21 38.07
N TYR A 132 17.15 -8.50 38.19
CA TYR A 132 16.35 -9.20 37.18
C TYR A 132 15.65 -8.25 36.18
N GLY A 133 15.92 -6.94 36.27
CA GLY A 133 15.39 -5.92 35.37
C GLY A 133 14.04 -5.30 35.80
N LEU A 134 13.53 -5.61 36.99
CA LEU A 134 12.32 -4.95 37.52
C LEU A 134 12.67 -3.52 37.97
N VAL A 135 12.09 -2.53 37.30
CA VAL A 135 12.28 -1.12 37.61
C VAL A 135 11.03 -0.56 38.27
N TYR A 136 11.19 -0.05 39.50
CA TYR A 136 10.11 0.54 40.29
C TYR A 136 10.13 2.06 40.16
N TYR A 137 8.99 2.65 39.83
CA TYR A 137 8.80 4.10 39.82
C TYR A 137 7.81 4.50 40.90
N TYR A 138 8.22 5.43 41.77
CA TYR A 138 7.29 6.07 42.71
C TYR A 138 6.48 7.13 41.98
N ARG A 139 5.15 7.00 41.97
CA ARG A 139 4.27 8.10 41.56
C ARG A 139 4.07 9.04 42.74
N SER A 140 4.56 10.27 42.62
CA SER A 140 4.57 11.27 43.70
C SER A 140 3.20 11.76 44.18
N ASN A 141 2.09 11.25 43.63
CA ASN A 141 0.73 11.77 43.87
C ASN A 141 -0.31 10.73 44.35
N GLU A 142 0.08 9.51 44.72
CA GLU A 142 -0.86 8.60 45.39
C GLU A 142 -0.78 8.81 46.92
N LYS A 143 -1.82 9.46 47.47
CA LYS A 143 -2.11 9.64 48.90
C LYS A 143 -3.36 8.85 49.27
#